data_AF-A0A218PEM4-F1
#
_entry.id   AF-A0A218PEM4-F1
#
_cell.length_a   1.000
_cell.length_b   1.000
_cell.length_c   1.000
_cell.angle_alpha   90.00
_cell.angle_beta   90.00
_cell.angle_gamma   90.00
#
_symmetry.space_group_name_H-M   'P 1'
#
loop_
_entity.id
_entity.type
_entity.pdbx_description
1 polymer ?
#
loop_
_entity_poly.entity_id
_entity_poly.type
_entity_poly.pdbx_seq_one_letter_code
_entity_poly.pdbx_strand_id
1 'polypeptide(L)'
;MNAVNLGEVYYIIARRKNVDTADIAIALLKKEPINIVPADERLSLIAGRIKAFHRLSYADAFAVATALDLNATLLTGDDEFRSVEGIIEVEWL
;
A
#
# COMPACT_ATOMS: atom_id res chain seq x y z
N MET A 1 -3.89 1.49 -5.96
CA MET A 1 -2.79 0.92 -5.13
C MET A 1 -1.56 1.81 -5.25
N ASN A 2 -0.82 2.05 -4.17
CA ASN A 2 0.45 2.81 -4.24
C ASN A 2 1.58 1.96 -4.86
N ALA A 3 2.50 2.60 -5.59
CA ALA A 3 3.67 1.93 -6.17
C ALA A 3 4.58 1.24 -5.14
N VAL A 4 4.65 1.74 -3.90
CA VAL A 4 5.40 1.10 -2.80
C VAL A 4 4.78 -0.25 -2.43
N ASN A 5 3.44 -0.32 -2.30
CA ASN A 5 2.75 -1.58 -2.02
C ASN A 5 2.84 -2.55 -3.20
N LEU A 6 2.84 -2.06 -4.45
CA LEU A 6 3.12 -2.89 -5.61
C LEU A 6 4.51 -3.55 -5.52
N GLY A 7 5.52 -2.79 -5.09
CA GLY A 7 6.87 -3.29 -4.85
C GLY A 7 6.94 -4.31 -3.71
N GLU A 8 6.17 -4.10 -2.64
CA GLU A 8 6.05 -5.06 -1.53
C GLU A 8 5.44 -6.40 -2.00
N VAL A 9 4.36 -6.36 -2.78
CA VAL A 9 3.78 -7.56 -3.41
C VAL A 9 4.83 -8.30 -4.23
N TYR A 10 5.56 -7.59 -5.09
CA TYR A 10 6.62 -8.17 -5.91
C TYR A 10 7.70 -8.83 -5.05
N TYR A 11 8.23 -8.12 -4.05
CA TYR A 11 9.28 -8.62 -3.17
C TYR A 11 8.83 -9.88 -2.40
N ILE A 12 7.61 -9.89 -1.86
CA ILE A 12 7.08 -11.05 -1.12
C ILE A 12 7.00 -12.28 -2.03
N ILE A 13 6.49 -12.13 -3.26
CA ILE A 13 6.38 -13.24 -4.20
C ILE A 13 7.77 -13.71 -4.63
N ALA A 14 8.66 -12.79 -5.00
CA ALA A 14 10.02 -13.12 -5.42
C ALA A 14 10.78 -13.87 -4.32
N ARG A 15 10.67 -13.42 -3.06
CA ARG A 15 11.31 -14.04 -1.89
C ARG A 15 10.74 -15.42 -1.57
N ARG A 16 9.43 -15.62 -1.71
CA ARG A 16 8.75 -16.89 -1.39
C ARG A 16 8.81 -17.91 -2.52
N LYS A 17 9.00 -17.45 -3.77
CA LYS A 17 8.99 -18.27 -4.99
C LYS A 17 10.23 -17.99 -5.82
N ASN A 18 10.14 -17.11 -6.82
CA ASN A 18 11.24 -16.67 -7.68
C ASN A 18 10.82 -15.40 -8.45
N VAL A 19 11.78 -14.79 -9.16
CA VAL A 19 11.59 -13.57 -9.96
C VAL A 19 10.56 -13.78 -11.08
N ASP A 20 10.65 -14.86 -11.84
CA ASP A 20 9.73 -15.14 -12.95
C ASP A 20 8.26 -15.18 -12.50
N THR A 21 7.99 -15.80 -11.35
CA THR A 21 6.64 -15.85 -10.75
C THR A 21 6.17 -14.47 -10.33
N ALA A 22 7.05 -13.64 -9.77
CA ALA A 22 6.73 -12.28 -9.37
C ALA A 22 6.42 -11.39 -10.59
N ASP A 23 7.22 -11.50 -11.65
CA ASP A 23 7.00 -10.77 -12.91
C ASP A 23 5.66 -11.13 -13.54
N ILE A 24 5.31 -12.42 -13.59
CA ILE A 24 4.01 -12.89 -14.09
C ILE A 24 2.87 -12.33 -13.21
N ALA A 25 3.01 -12.39 -11.89
CA ALA A 25 1.98 -11.89 -10.97
C ALA A 25 1.75 -10.38 -11.14
N ILE A 26 2.80 -9.57 -11.25
CA ILE A 26 2.67 -8.13 -11.48
C ILE A 26 2.10 -7.83 -12.87
N ALA A 27 2.48 -8.60 -13.90
CA ALA A 27 1.92 -8.45 -15.24
C ALA A 27 0.41 -8.76 -15.27
N LEU A 28 -0.05 -9.77 -14.52
CA LEU A 28 -1.47 -10.08 -14.35
C LEU A 28 -2.20 -8.98 -13.57
N LEU A 29 -1.64 -8.54 -12.44
CA LEU A 29 -2.22 -7.47 -11.63
C LEU A 29 -2.42 -6.17 -12.43
N LYS A 30 -1.47 -5.83 -13.30
CA LYS A 30 -1.55 -4.63 -14.18
C LYS A 30 -2.59 -4.75 -15.30
N LYS A 31 -3.16 -5.93 -15.56
CA LYS A 31 -4.27 -6.11 -16.52
C LYS A 31 -5.64 -5.87 -15.87
N GLU A 32 -5.71 -5.92 -14.54
CA GLU A 32 -6.91 -5.58 -13.79
C GLU A 32 -7.13 -4.06 -13.78
N PRO A 33 -8.35 -3.58 -13.51
CA PRO A 33 -8.67 -2.14 -13.42
C PRO A 33 -8.11 -1.49 -12.15
N ILE A 34 -6.83 -1.70 -11.85
CA ILE A 34 -6.12 -1.16 -10.69
C ILE A 34 -5.24 0.00 -11.14
N ASN A 35 -5.55 1.20 -10.66
CA ASN A 35 -4.68 2.36 -10.85
C ASN A 35 -3.47 2.29 -9.91
N ILE A 36 -2.25 2.39 -10.46
CA ILE A 36 -1.00 2.46 -9.70
C ILE A 36 -0.64 3.93 -9.47
N VAL A 37 -0.69 4.36 -8.22
CA VAL A 37 -0.37 5.72 -7.81
C VAL A 37 1.13 5.84 -7.57
N PRO A 38 1.87 6.72 -8.28
CA PRO A 38 3.30 6.94 -8.05
C PRO A 38 3.57 7.45 -6.63
N ALA A 39 4.68 7.02 -6.02
CA ALA A 39 5.12 7.56 -4.74
C ALA A 39 5.96 8.84 -4.98
N ASP A 40 5.29 9.98 -5.06
CA ASP A 40 5.93 11.29 -5.21
C ASP A 40 6.39 11.87 -3.85
N GLU A 41 7.04 13.03 -3.90
CA GLU A 41 7.53 13.74 -2.71
C GLU A 41 6.40 14.01 -1.70
N ARG A 42 5.24 14.42 -2.21
CA ARG A 42 4.08 14.77 -1.38
C ARG A 42 3.55 13.56 -0.62
N LEU A 43 3.32 12.43 -1.28
CA LEU A 43 2.92 11.19 -0.62
C LEU A 43 4.00 10.68 0.33
N SER A 44 5.27 10.86 0.00
CA SER A 44 6.39 10.47 0.87
C SER A 44 6.38 11.26 2.19
N LEU A 45 6.11 12.57 2.15
CA LEU A 45 6.00 13.39 3.35
C LEU A 45 4.75 13.06 4.19
N ILE A 46 3.62 12.75 3.54
CA ILE A 46 2.40 12.31 4.23
C ILE A 46 2.63 10.95 4.92
N ALA A 47 3.19 9.98 4.21
CA ALA A 47 3.54 8.66 4.74
C ALA A 47 4.55 8.77 5.90
N GLY A 48 5.56 9.63 5.76
CA GLY A 48 6.51 9.93 6.84
C GLY A 48 5.82 10.43 8.10
N ARG A 49 4.87 11.35 7.96
CA ARG A 49 4.07 11.85 9.09
C ARG A 49 3.22 10.74 9.72
N ILE A 50 2.52 9.95 8.92
CA ILE A 50 1.73 8.81 9.43
C ILE A 50 2.62 7.84 10.20
N LYS A 51 3.77 7.46 9.63
CA LYS A 51 4.72 6.54 10.27
C LYS A 51 5.31 7.07 11.58
N ALA A 52 5.45 8.39 11.71
CA ALA A 52 5.96 9.03 12.92
C ALA A 52 4.97 8.96 14.10
N PHE A 53 3.66 8.96 13.82
CA PHE A 53 2.61 8.97 14.85
C PHE A 53 1.86 7.64 15.00
N HIS A 54 1.99 6.72 14.04
CA HIS A 54 1.32 5.42 14.04
C HIS A 54 2.32 4.27 13.90
N ARG A 55 2.08 3.18 14.61
CA ARG A 55 2.93 1.98 14.58
C ARG A 55 2.57 1.10 13.38
N LEU A 56 2.85 1.61 12.18
CA LEU A 56 2.70 0.90 10.91
C LEU A 56 4.07 0.59 10.31
N SER A 57 4.16 -0.35 9.36
CA SER A 57 5.31 -0.39 8.46
C SER A 57 5.36 0.87 7.59
N TYR A 58 6.50 1.14 6.93
CA TYR A 58 6.56 2.30 6.04
C TYR A 58 5.74 2.09 4.77
N ALA A 59 5.65 0.86 4.25
CA ALA A 59 4.79 0.53 3.10
C ALA A 59 3.30 0.72 3.44
N ASP A 60 2.88 0.33 4.65
CA ASP A 60 1.51 0.57 5.11
C ASP A 60 1.21 2.05 5.29
N ALA A 61 2.18 2.82 5.77
CA ALA A 61 2.04 4.28 5.84
C ALA A 61 1.83 4.91 4.46
N PHE A 62 2.40 4.36 3.38
CA PHE A 62 2.09 4.77 2.01
C PHE A 62 0.68 4.40 1.56
N ALA A 63 0.16 3.24 1.99
CA ALA A 63 -1.23 2.87 1.72
C ALA A 63 -2.19 3.87 2.38
N VAL A 64 -1.97 4.19 3.66
CA VAL A 64 -2.75 5.20 4.40
C VAL A 64 -2.61 6.59 3.76
N ALA A 65 -1.39 7.01 3.42
CA ALA A 65 -1.16 8.30 2.77
C ALA A 65 -1.91 8.42 1.45
N THR A 66 -1.95 7.35 0.66
CA THR A 66 -2.65 7.32 -0.63
C THR A 66 -4.16 7.35 -0.44
N ALA A 67 -4.69 6.62 0.55
CA ALA A 67 -6.11 6.65 0.89
C ALA A 67 -6.56 8.04 1.34
N LEU A 68 -5.78 8.67 2.22
CA LEU A 68 -6.03 10.03 2.70
C LEU A 68 -6.00 11.05 1.56
N ASP A 69 -5.00 10.98 0.68
CA ASP A 69 -4.84 11.91 -0.43
C ASP A 69 -5.97 11.84 -1.47
N LEU A 70 -6.41 10.62 -1.78
CA LEU A 70 -7.44 10.37 -2.77
C LEU A 70 -8.86 10.38 -2.16
N ASN A 71 -8.98 10.62 -0.85
CA ASN A 71 -10.22 10.46 -0.10
C ASN A 71 -10.90 9.12 -0.41
N ALA A 72 -10.12 8.04 -0.35
CA ALA A 72 -10.51 6.69 -0.69
C ALA A 72 -10.55 5.79 0.55
N THR A 73 -11.38 4.76 0.50
CA THR A 73 -11.45 3.71 1.53
C THR A 73 -10.26 2.75 1.39
N LEU A 74 -9.58 2.45 2.49
CA LEU A 74 -8.48 1.49 2.54
C LEU A 74 -9.01 0.09 2.82
N LEU A 75 -8.80 -0.85 1.88
CA LEU A 75 -9.20 -2.24 2.02
C LEU A 75 -8.05 -3.08 2.59
N THR A 76 -8.24 -3.75 3.73
CA THR A 76 -7.19 -4.58 4.36
C THR A 76 -7.76 -5.67 5.28
N GLY A 77 -6.96 -6.70 5.54
CA GLY A 77 -7.22 -7.69 6.61
C GLY A 77 -6.23 -7.59 7.77
N ASP A 78 -5.37 -6.56 7.79
CA ASP A 78 -4.31 -6.40 8.79
C ASP A 78 -4.73 -5.46 9.93
N ASP A 79 -4.85 -6.02 11.14
CA ASP A 79 -5.26 -5.29 12.35
C ASP A 79 -4.34 -4.10 12.70
N GLU A 80 -3.12 -4.00 12.17
CA GLU A 80 -2.26 -2.82 12.37
C GLU A 80 -2.93 -1.51 11.91
N PHE A 81 -3.84 -1.59 10.93
CA PHE A 81 -4.59 -0.44 10.40
C PHE A 81 -5.69 0.08 11.34
N ARG A 82 -6.02 -0.62 12.43
CA ARG A 82 -6.93 -0.06 13.47
C ARG A 82 -6.41 1.24 14.05
N SER A 83 -5.09 1.43 14.05
CA SER A 83 -4.46 2.65 14.54
C SER A 83 -4.75 3.90 13.70
N VAL A 84 -5.33 3.76 12.49
CA VAL A 84 -5.61 4.85 11.56
C VAL A 84 -7.09 5.00 11.16
N GLU A 85 -8.01 4.23 11.76
CA GLU A 85 -9.46 4.36 11.51
C GLU A 85 -10.03 5.75 11.84
N GLY A 86 -9.33 6.54 12.67
CA GLY A 86 -9.70 7.92 12.98
C GLY A 86 -9.28 8.96 11.94
N ILE A 87 -8.48 8.58 10.93
CA ILE A 87 -7.97 9.50 9.89
C ILE A 87 -8.38 9.11 8.47
N ILE A 88 -8.73 7.84 8.23
CA ILE A 88 -9.20 7.34 6.94
C ILE A 88 -10.32 6.33 7.15
N GLU A 89 -11.16 6.14 6.13
CA GLU A 89 -12.10 5.01 6.11
C GLU A 89 -11.34 3.70 5.82
N VAL A 90 -11.68 2.66 6.57
CA VAL A 90 -11.11 1.32 6.41
C VAL A 90 -12.24 0.31 6.18
N GLU A 91 -12.10 -0.48 5.13
CA GLU A 91 -12.94 -1.65 4.86
C GLU A 91 -12.13 -2.91 5.19
N TRP A 92 -12.72 -3.80 5.99
CA TRP A 92 -12.06 -4.98 6.54
C TRP A 92 -12.43 -6.24 5.74
N LEU A 93 -11.43 -7.02 5.33
CA LEU A 93 -11.56 -8.31 4.61
C LEU A 93 -11.76 -9.52 5.53
#